data_AF-A0A955Q444-F1
#
_entry.id   AF-A0A955Q444-F1
#
_cell.length_a   1.000
_cell.length_b   1.000
_cell.length_c   1.000
_cell.angle_alpha   90.00
_cell.angle_beta   90.00
_cell.angle_gamma   90.00
#
_symmetry.space_group_name_H-M   'P 1'
#
loop_
_entity.id
_entity.type
_entity.pdbx_description
1 polymer ?
#
loop_
_entity_poly.entity_id
_entity_poly.type
_entity_poly.pdbx_seq_one_letter_code
_entity_poly.pdbx_strand_id
1 'polypeptide(L)'
;MSKSKQFIAILIFFSLISLGQFPLLLKEGAAQEVLIEVNASTTNDDYLCWQPAPARAKLIGAIGEDVIVKLVNERNNNGAGVVVFQQNNGERLTHATYRPTSELRLTLRASGEWTPFWVGGKFESRNDKDTMIVAFNLRNTKLGELPVMVRVRKNAERMTRDEINQFLDALAKVHRLENGRPGRGYSKYAEAHEAAFLYGIHHASDPAARFPLFVAWHRAFLLSLERELQAMDPRVSLPYWRFDQPAPNLFSPDFLGRVPEPRSSPVDYEVEFSSDNPIRSWEMGDSEGPLKRVRNGTMTRDGGVITPVSTNTLERLFNIPINSDYVGVNGALEARYHNQPHSWIQGWLASGSSPRDPLFFLLHANVDRAWAHWQARNGKFDPTGTDESTYSAPGEYPGETIPDRFRKGSYAKDTMWPWNRADGDQGTPDALDDWPTGSFEMPLAHGTAGVASPPTPASQIDFLDIHGKGLAHGVCYDDLDFEGHEILVTP
;
A
#
# COMPACT_ATOMS: atom_id res chain seq x y z
N MET A 1 23.71 -54.73 33.02
CA MET A 1 22.71 -55.81 32.82
C MET A 1 21.41 -55.13 32.38
N SER A 2 21.15 -54.98 31.09
CA SER A 2 20.39 -55.93 30.23
C SER A 2 18.90 -55.99 30.59
N LYS A 3 18.02 -55.42 29.74
CA LYS A 3 17.24 -56.17 28.74
C LYS A 3 16.35 -55.24 27.90
N SER A 4 16.70 -55.13 26.61
CA SER A 4 15.81 -54.80 25.50
C SER A 4 15.13 -56.07 24.97
N LYS A 5 13.91 -55.94 24.42
CA LYS A 5 13.15 -56.97 23.69
C LYS A 5 12.31 -56.23 22.64
N GLN A 6 12.03 -56.70 21.43
CA GLN A 6 12.52 -57.79 20.57
C GLN A 6 11.82 -57.49 19.23
N PHE A 7 12.54 -57.40 18.12
CA PHE A 7 11.97 -57.40 16.77
C PHE A 7 11.99 -58.83 16.24
N ILE A 8 10.88 -59.28 15.63
CA ILE A 8 10.86 -60.49 14.79
C ILE A 8 10.18 -60.11 13.48
N ALA A 9 10.94 -60.26 12.39
CA ALA A 9 10.49 -60.24 11.01
C ALA A 9 10.28 -61.69 10.54
N ILE A 10 9.18 -61.96 9.81
CA ILE A 10 9.05 -63.17 8.98
C ILE A 10 8.30 -62.82 7.68
N LEU A 11 8.96 -63.06 6.55
CA LEU A 11 8.44 -63.10 5.18
C LEU A 11 7.46 -64.26 4.99
N ILE A 12 6.39 -64.09 4.19
CA ILE A 12 5.78 -65.16 3.39
C ILE A 12 5.32 -64.64 2.01
N PHE A 13 5.61 -65.43 0.98
CA PHE A 13 5.33 -65.27 -0.45
C PHE A 13 3.92 -65.80 -0.86
N PHE A 14 3.35 -65.14 -1.88
CA PHE A 14 2.24 -65.46 -2.81
C PHE A 14 1.40 -66.75 -2.71
N SER A 15 0.07 -66.59 -2.86
CA SER A 15 -0.78 -67.44 -3.70
C SER A 15 -2.00 -66.68 -4.24
N LEU A 16 -2.30 -66.90 -5.53
CA LEU A 16 -3.43 -66.36 -6.31
C LEU A 16 -4.75 -67.07 -5.97
N ILE A 17 -5.82 -66.33 -5.69
CA ILE A 17 -7.21 -66.81 -5.77
C ILE A 17 -8.14 -65.75 -6.38
N SER A 18 -8.66 -66.10 -7.56
CA SER A 18 -10.01 -65.94 -8.12
C SER A 18 -10.74 -64.58 -8.11
N LEU A 19 -11.11 -64.20 -9.34
CA LEU A 19 -12.13 -63.23 -9.74
C LEU A 19 -13.47 -63.46 -9.01
N GLY A 20 -13.84 -62.53 -8.14
CA GLY A 20 -15.21 -62.36 -7.64
C GLY A 20 -15.69 -60.95 -7.95
N GLN A 21 -16.79 -60.85 -8.70
CA GLN A 21 -17.48 -59.60 -9.03
C GLN A 21 -17.78 -58.81 -7.74
N PHE A 22 -17.17 -57.63 -7.60
CA PHE A 22 -17.67 -56.61 -6.69
C PHE A 22 -18.61 -55.70 -7.48
N PRO A 23 -19.84 -55.44 -6.98
CA PRO A 23 -20.73 -54.49 -7.62
C PRO A 23 -20.05 -53.13 -7.64
N LEU A 24 -20.18 -52.46 -8.78
CA LEU A 24 -19.88 -51.05 -8.96
C LEU A 24 -20.70 -50.28 -7.92
N LEU A 25 -20.13 -50.06 -6.73
CA LEU A 25 -20.59 -49.01 -5.83
C LEU A 25 -20.28 -47.72 -6.57
N LEU A 26 -21.29 -47.22 -7.29
CA LEU A 26 -21.42 -45.81 -7.62
C LEU A 26 -21.10 -45.05 -6.34
N LYS A 27 -19.88 -44.50 -6.28
CA LYS A 27 -19.51 -43.51 -5.28
C LYS A 27 -20.65 -42.50 -5.27
N GLU A 28 -21.29 -42.35 -4.11
CA GLU A 28 -22.16 -41.22 -3.83
C GLU A 28 -21.49 -39.96 -4.41
N GLY A 29 -22.26 -39.22 -5.22
CA GLY A 29 -21.74 -38.11 -5.99
C GLY A 29 -20.88 -37.20 -5.12
N ALA A 30 -19.64 -36.97 -5.53
CA ALA A 30 -18.77 -36.03 -4.85
C ALA A 30 -19.54 -34.73 -4.64
N ALA A 31 -19.55 -34.22 -3.40
CA ALA A 31 -20.20 -32.96 -3.08
C ALA A 31 -19.69 -31.90 -4.06
N GLN A 32 -20.60 -31.15 -4.68
CA GLN A 32 -20.23 -30.05 -5.56
C GLN A 32 -19.46 -29.02 -4.72
N GLU A 33 -18.20 -28.81 -5.04
CA GLU A 33 -17.33 -27.89 -4.31
C GLU A 33 -16.82 -26.81 -5.28
N VAL A 34 -16.67 -25.59 -4.78
CA VAL A 34 -16.22 -24.43 -5.56
C VAL A 34 -14.91 -23.92 -4.98
N LEU A 35 -13.87 -23.88 -5.82
CA LEU A 35 -12.65 -23.14 -5.50
C LEU A 35 -12.81 -21.70 -5.96
N ILE A 36 -12.40 -20.76 -5.11
CA ILE A 36 -12.37 -19.32 -5.41
C ILE A 36 -10.93 -18.82 -5.19
N GLU A 37 -10.43 -18.02 -6.11
CA GLU A 37 -9.12 -17.38 -6.00
C GLU A 37 -9.21 -15.91 -6.40
N VAL A 38 -8.43 -15.07 -5.73
CA VAL A 38 -8.21 -13.65 -6.05
C VAL A 38 -6.76 -13.49 -6.52
N ASN A 39 -6.54 -12.61 -7.51
CA ASN A 39 -5.21 -12.34 -8.10
C ASN A 39 -4.48 -13.61 -8.61
N ALA A 40 -5.23 -14.66 -8.95
CA ALA A 40 -4.70 -15.96 -9.36
C ALA A 40 -3.73 -16.61 -8.35
N SER A 41 -3.86 -16.27 -7.07
CA SER A 41 -2.98 -16.69 -5.97
C SER A 41 -3.76 -17.44 -4.90
N THR A 42 -3.10 -18.40 -4.24
CA THR A 42 -3.72 -19.31 -3.26
C THR A 42 -3.41 -18.98 -1.81
N THR A 43 -2.46 -18.07 -1.52
CA THR A 43 -1.92 -17.99 -0.14
C THR A 43 -1.62 -16.60 0.44
N ASN A 44 -1.60 -15.48 -0.32
CA ASN A 44 -1.30 -14.15 0.27
C ASN A 44 -2.01 -12.94 -0.36
N ASP A 45 -2.75 -13.09 -1.47
CA ASP A 45 -3.36 -11.96 -2.20
C ASP A 45 -4.87 -11.84 -1.99
N ASP A 46 -5.40 -12.34 -0.87
CA ASP A 46 -6.80 -12.23 -0.46
C ASP A 46 -7.12 -10.89 0.24
N TYR A 47 -6.20 -9.92 0.11
CA TYR A 47 -6.40 -8.55 0.51
C TYR A 47 -6.81 -7.70 -0.67
N LEU A 48 -7.93 -7.00 -0.50
CA LEU A 48 -8.56 -6.14 -1.49
C LEU A 48 -8.52 -4.69 -1.03
N CYS A 49 -8.68 -3.75 -1.96
CA CYS A 49 -9.11 -2.39 -1.64
C CYS A 49 -10.27 -2.01 -2.57
N TRP A 50 -10.58 -0.73 -2.74
CA TRP A 50 -11.61 -0.28 -3.68
C TRP A 50 -11.33 -0.70 -5.11
N GLN A 51 -10.05 -0.78 -5.46
CA GLN A 51 -9.61 -1.25 -6.76
C GLN A 51 -10.11 -2.69 -7.02
N PRO A 52 -10.89 -2.93 -8.08
CA PRO A 52 -11.33 -4.27 -8.43
C PRO A 52 -10.13 -5.17 -8.77
N ALA A 53 -10.01 -6.27 -8.05
CA ALA A 53 -9.04 -7.33 -8.30
C ALA A 53 -9.64 -8.39 -9.24
N PRO A 54 -8.84 -8.94 -10.17
CA PRO A 54 -9.26 -10.10 -10.94
C PRO A 54 -9.40 -11.30 -10.00
N ALA A 55 -10.51 -12.01 -10.14
CA ALA A 55 -10.80 -13.23 -9.39
C ALA A 55 -11.33 -14.31 -10.32
N ARG A 56 -11.34 -15.56 -9.83
CA ARG A 56 -11.80 -16.71 -10.60
C ARG A 56 -12.40 -17.77 -9.70
N ALA A 57 -13.41 -18.47 -10.21
CA ALA A 57 -14.04 -19.58 -9.53
C ALA A 57 -14.11 -20.80 -10.45
N LYS A 58 -14.00 -22.02 -9.90
CA LYS A 58 -14.20 -23.26 -10.65
C LYS A 58 -14.84 -24.33 -9.77
N LEU A 59 -15.44 -25.32 -10.43
CA LEU A 59 -15.88 -26.54 -9.77
C LEU A 59 -14.69 -27.44 -9.44
N ILE A 60 -14.71 -28.08 -8.29
CA ILE A 60 -13.80 -29.15 -7.88
C ILE A 60 -14.57 -30.47 -7.86
N GLY A 61 -13.97 -31.52 -8.42
CA GLY A 61 -14.56 -32.86 -8.50
C GLY A 61 -15.21 -33.17 -9.86
N ALA A 62 -15.60 -34.42 -10.07
CA ALA A 62 -16.25 -34.86 -11.31
C ALA A 62 -17.74 -34.49 -11.27
N ILE A 63 -18.11 -33.46 -12.02
CA ILE A 63 -19.49 -32.98 -12.15
C ILE A 63 -19.94 -33.19 -13.60
N GLY A 64 -21.15 -33.72 -13.79
CA GLY A 64 -21.67 -34.08 -15.12
C GLY A 64 -22.33 -32.93 -15.90
N GLU A 65 -22.50 -31.76 -15.29
CA GLU A 65 -23.19 -30.60 -15.85
C GLU A 65 -22.62 -29.28 -15.32
N ASP A 66 -22.83 -28.19 -16.07
CA ASP A 66 -22.48 -26.85 -15.62
C ASP A 66 -23.34 -26.45 -14.42
N VAL A 67 -22.75 -25.74 -13.46
CA VAL A 67 -23.43 -25.32 -12.22
C VAL A 67 -23.53 -23.81 -12.18
N ILE A 68 -24.74 -23.29 -11.99
CA ILE A 68 -24.95 -21.87 -11.70
C ILE A 68 -24.77 -21.65 -10.20
N VAL A 69 -23.80 -20.82 -9.85
CA VAL A 69 -23.58 -20.33 -8.50
C VAL A 69 -23.93 -18.86 -8.38
N LYS A 70 -24.26 -18.47 -7.16
CA LYS A 70 -24.46 -17.11 -6.69
C LYS A 70 -23.31 -16.76 -5.77
N LEU A 71 -22.46 -15.82 -6.17
CA LEU A 71 -21.45 -15.21 -5.32
C LEU A 71 -22.09 -14.09 -4.51
N VAL A 72 -21.84 -14.10 -3.20
CA VAL A 72 -22.27 -13.06 -2.25
C VAL A 72 -21.15 -12.72 -1.28
N ASN A 73 -21.26 -11.57 -0.65
CA ASN A 73 -20.46 -11.20 0.51
C ASN A 73 -21.13 -11.74 1.79
N GLU A 74 -20.45 -12.59 2.55
CA GLU A 74 -20.81 -12.86 3.95
C GLU A 74 -19.74 -12.28 4.88
N ARG A 75 -20.13 -12.00 6.13
CA ARG A 75 -19.23 -11.44 7.15
C ARG A 75 -19.06 -12.43 8.27
N ASN A 76 -17.85 -12.54 8.81
CA ASN A 76 -17.66 -13.29 10.05
C ASN A 76 -18.16 -12.46 11.25
N ASN A 77 -18.29 -13.08 12.42
CA ASN A 77 -18.82 -12.47 13.65
C ASN A 77 -18.23 -11.06 13.90
N ASN A 78 -19.06 -10.02 13.78
CA ASN A 78 -18.71 -8.59 13.93
C ASN A 78 -17.76 -7.99 12.86
N GLY A 79 -17.54 -8.68 11.74
CA GLY A 79 -16.80 -8.14 10.60
C GLY A 79 -17.49 -6.93 9.96
N ALA A 80 -16.70 -5.98 9.48
CA ALA A 80 -17.19 -4.77 8.80
C ALA A 80 -16.98 -4.81 7.29
N GLY A 81 -16.00 -5.61 6.83
CA GLY A 81 -15.63 -5.68 5.43
C GLY A 81 -16.80 -6.05 4.53
N VAL A 82 -16.89 -5.38 3.39
CA VAL A 82 -17.85 -5.71 2.34
C VAL A 82 -17.16 -5.71 1.00
N VAL A 83 -17.35 -6.77 0.24
CA VAL A 83 -16.95 -6.87 -1.17
C VAL A 83 -18.16 -6.81 -2.10
N VAL A 84 -17.89 -6.38 -3.32
CA VAL A 84 -18.83 -6.34 -4.42
C VAL A 84 -18.21 -6.97 -5.67
N PHE A 85 -19.07 -7.39 -6.59
CA PHE A 85 -18.69 -8.26 -7.69
C PHE A 85 -19.07 -7.64 -9.04
N GLN A 86 -18.34 -8.00 -10.08
CA GLN A 86 -18.75 -7.72 -11.45
C GLN A 86 -18.30 -8.86 -12.36
N GLN A 87 -19.13 -9.19 -13.36
CA GLN A 87 -18.76 -10.18 -14.37
C GLN A 87 -17.47 -9.76 -15.09
N ASN A 88 -16.54 -10.68 -15.29
CA ASN A 88 -15.37 -10.45 -16.12
C ASN A 88 -15.60 -11.12 -17.48
N ASN A 89 -15.77 -10.30 -18.52
CA ASN A 89 -15.99 -10.74 -19.90
C ASN A 89 -14.69 -10.76 -20.73
N GLY A 90 -13.52 -10.75 -20.09
CA GLY A 90 -12.23 -10.54 -20.74
C GLY A 90 -11.90 -9.06 -20.99
N GLU A 91 -12.81 -8.16 -20.63
CA GLU A 91 -12.59 -6.71 -20.66
C GLU A 91 -12.17 -6.20 -19.29
N ARG A 92 -11.26 -5.23 -19.30
CA ARG A 92 -10.76 -4.58 -18.10
C ARG A 92 -11.75 -3.52 -17.61
N LEU A 93 -11.80 -3.33 -16.29
CA LEU A 93 -12.62 -2.31 -15.68
C LEU A 93 -11.97 -0.93 -15.80
N THR A 94 -12.81 0.05 -16.07
CA THR A 94 -12.51 1.49 -16.07
C THR A 94 -13.56 2.17 -15.20
N HIS A 95 -13.37 3.44 -14.84
CA HIS A 95 -14.43 4.21 -14.15
C HIS A 95 -15.76 4.18 -14.93
N ALA A 96 -15.70 4.22 -16.26
CA ALA A 96 -16.89 4.21 -17.11
C ALA A 96 -17.63 2.86 -17.10
N THR A 97 -16.91 1.75 -16.94
CA THR A 97 -17.45 0.38 -17.06
C THR A 97 -17.64 -0.33 -15.72
N TYR A 98 -17.13 0.23 -14.62
CA TYR A 98 -17.30 -0.35 -13.29
C TYR A 98 -18.73 -0.17 -12.78
N ARG A 99 -19.48 -1.27 -12.69
CA ARG A 99 -20.87 -1.35 -12.25
C ARG A 99 -21.01 -2.54 -11.31
N PRO A 100 -20.47 -2.43 -10.09
CA PRO A 100 -20.45 -3.55 -9.15
C PRO A 100 -21.86 -3.88 -8.63
N THR A 101 -22.09 -5.16 -8.37
CA THR A 101 -23.30 -5.69 -7.73
C THR A 101 -22.95 -6.36 -6.40
N SER A 102 -23.89 -6.39 -5.46
CA SER A 102 -23.71 -7.11 -4.19
C SER A 102 -23.78 -8.63 -4.35
N GLU A 103 -24.28 -9.10 -5.48
CA GLU A 103 -24.45 -10.50 -5.86
C GLU A 103 -24.05 -10.68 -7.32
N LEU A 104 -23.33 -11.75 -7.64
CA LEU A 104 -23.00 -12.13 -9.02
C LEU A 104 -23.38 -13.58 -9.28
N ARG A 105 -24.13 -13.84 -10.35
CA ARG A 105 -24.40 -15.20 -10.82
C ARG A 105 -23.32 -15.61 -11.81
N LEU A 106 -22.69 -16.76 -11.56
CA LEU A 106 -21.66 -17.35 -12.41
C LEU A 106 -22.06 -18.75 -12.83
N THR A 107 -21.88 -19.06 -14.12
CA THR A 107 -21.97 -20.43 -14.62
C THR A 107 -20.60 -21.05 -14.59
N LEU A 108 -20.37 -21.97 -13.65
CA LEU A 108 -19.12 -22.72 -13.53
C LEU A 108 -19.18 -23.97 -14.40
N ARG A 109 -18.11 -24.23 -15.16
CA ARG A 109 -18.08 -25.31 -16.14
C ARG A 109 -17.88 -26.68 -15.52
N ALA A 110 -18.62 -27.67 -16.01
CA ALA A 110 -18.45 -29.09 -15.64
C ALA A 110 -17.01 -29.59 -15.87
N SER A 111 -16.30 -28.98 -16.84
CA SER A 111 -14.89 -29.27 -17.15
C SER A 111 -13.92 -28.91 -16.02
N GLY A 112 -14.35 -28.14 -15.02
CA GLY A 112 -13.47 -27.60 -13.98
C GLY A 112 -12.62 -26.41 -14.45
N GLU A 113 -12.95 -25.82 -15.60
CA GLU A 113 -12.30 -24.60 -16.08
C GLU A 113 -12.65 -23.39 -15.21
N TRP A 114 -11.69 -22.48 -15.10
CA TRP A 114 -11.84 -21.23 -14.36
C TRP A 114 -12.82 -20.29 -15.05
N THR A 115 -13.78 -19.79 -14.28
CA THR A 115 -14.69 -18.72 -14.69
C THR A 115 -14.24 -17.42 -14.02
N PRO A 116 -13.81 -16.41 -14.79
CA PRO A 116 -13.30 -15.16 -14.24
C PRO A 116 -14.44 -14.22 -13.78
N PHE A 117 -14.14 -13.42 -12.77
CA PHE A 117 -14.96 -12.30 -12.32
C PHE A 117 -14.06 -11.21 -11.72
N TRP A 118 -14.64 -10.07 -11.37
CA TRP A 118 -14.00 -8.98 -10.64
C TRP A 118 -14.56 -8.90 -9.23
N VAL A 119 -13.70 -8.61 -8.25
CA VAL A 119 -14.11 -8.35 -6.88
C VAL A 119 -13.43 -7.07 -6.37
N GLY A 120 -14.20 -6.16 -5.78
CA GLY A 120 -13.68 -4.93 -5.18
C GLY A 120 -14.24 -4.75 -3.77
N GLY A 121 -13.53 -3.99 -2.94
CA GLY A 121 -14.03 -3.56 -1.64
C GLY A 121 -15.13 -2.50 -1.79
N LYS A 122 -16.03 -2.46 -0.81
CA LYS A 122 -17.06 -1.42 -0.64
C LYS A 122 -17.05 -0.82 0.76
N PHE A 123 -16.72 -1.62 1.77
CA PHE A 123 -16.47 -1.18 3.13
C PHE A 123 -15.22 -1.88 3.66
N GLU A 124 -14.41 -1.15 4.43
CA GLU A 124 -13.15 -1.66 4.95
C GLU A 124 -13.36 -2.69 6.06
N SER A 125 -12.43 -3.65 6.13
CA SER A 125 -12.37 -4.65 7.19
C SER A 125 -11.84 -4.05 8.48
N ARG A 126 -12.31 -4.58 9.61
CA ARG A 126 -11.78 -4.27 10.96
C ARG A 126 -10.82 -5.32 11.48
N ASN A 127 -10.98 -6.56 11.04
CA ASN A 127 -10.15 -7.69 11.46
C ASN A 127 -9.58 -8.42 10.24
N ASP A 128 -8.56 -9.25 10.49
CA ASP A 128 -8.04 -10.14 9.45
C ASP A 128 -9.16 -11.05 8.95
N LYS A 129 -9.29 -11.12 7.62
CA LYS A 129 -10.26 -11.97 6.92
C LYS A 129 -11.67 -11.90 7.52
N ASP A 130 -12.12 -10.68 7.84
CA ASP A 130 -13.42 -10.43 8.49
C ASP A 130 -14.64 -10.51 7.57
N THR A 131 -14.38 -10.67 6.28
CA THR A 131 -15.38 -10.83 5.25
C THR A 131 -15.01 -11.98 4.31
N MET A 132 -15.96 -12.47 3.54
CA MET A 132 -15.77 -13.65 2.71
C MET A 132 -16.60 -13.59 1.42
N ILE A 133 -15.99 -14.05 0.34
CA ILE A 133 -16.67 -14.35 -0.92
C ILE A 133 -17.25 -15.75 -0.78
N VAL A 134 -18.58 -15.89 -0.85
CA VAL A 134 -19.24 -17.18 -0.67
C VAL A 134 -20.01 -17.56 -1.92
N ALA A 135 -19.79 -18.79 -2.40
CA ALA A 135 -20.51 -19.36 -3.53
C ALA A 135 -21.67 -20.24 -3.03
N PHE A 136 -22.89 -19.88 -3.37
CA PHE A 136 -24.09 -20.68 -3.13
C PHE A 136 -24.63 -21.26 -4.43
N ASN A 137 -25.17 -22.47 -4.40
CA ASN A 137 -26.03 -22.95 -5.50
C ASN A 137 -27.41 -22.26 -5.47
N LEU A 138 -28.25 -22.53 -6.47
CA LEU A 138 -29.62 -21.99 -6.55
C LEU A 138 -30.56 -22.46 -5.42
N ARG A 139 -30.16 -23.47 -4.64
CA ARG A 139 -30.89 -23.97 -3.47
C ARG A 139 -30.33 -23.40 -2.15
N ASN A 140 -29.46 -22.39 -2.21
CA ASN A 140 -28.77 -21.78 -1.07
C ASN A 140 -27.90 -22.77 -0.27
N THR A 141 -27.38 -23.82 -0.90
CA THR A 141 -26.31 -24.64 -0.32
C THR A 141 -24.97 -23.96 -0.59
N LYS A 142 -24.18 -23.72 0.47
CA LYS A 142 -22.81 -23.21 0.35
C LYS A 142 -21.94 -24.28 -0.33
N LEU A 143 -21.28 -23.90 -1.43
CA LEU A 143 -20.40 -24.78 -2.21
C LEU A 143 -18.91 -24.43 -2.04
N GLY A 144 -18.61 -23.21 -1.60
CA GLY A 144 -17.24 -22.77 -1.38
C GLY A 144 -17.20 -21.37 -0.79
N GLU A 145 -16.08 -21.02 -0.16
CA GLU A 145 -15.85 -19.70 0.39
C GLU A 145 -14.36 -19.32 0.33
N LEU A 146 -14.10 -18.03 0.23
CA LEU A 146 -12.77 -17.45 0.36
C LEU A 146 -12.84 -16.30 1.36
N PRO A 147 -12.26 -16.44 2.56
CA PRO A 147 -12.07 -15.32 3.48
C PRO A 147 -11.14 -14.29 2.85
N VAL A 148 -11.51 -13.01 2.91
CA VAL A 148 -10.78 -11.87 2.33
C VAL A 148 -10.80 -10.69 3.30
N MET A 149 -9.90 -9.73 3.12
CA MET A 149 -9.86 -8.50 3.91
C MET A 149 -9.84 -7.28 2.99
N VAL A 150 -10.65 -6.27 3.28
CA VAL A 150 -10.63 -4.98 2.58
C VAL A 150 -9.77 -3.99 3.36
N ARG A 151 -8.63 -3.58 2.81
CA ARG A 151 -7.68 -2.64 3.42
C ARG A 151 -7.68 -1.30 2.71
N VAL A 152 -7.51 -0.23 3.48
CA VAL A 152 -7.32 1.13 2.99
C VAL A 152 -6.34 1.89 3.88
N ARG A 153 -5.65 2.88 3.32
CA ARG A 153 -4.98 3.91 4.10
C ARG A 153 -6.06 4.76 4.78
N LYS A 154 -6.07 4.74 6.10
CA LYS A 154 -7.08 5.40 6.93
C LYS A 154 -6.53 6.69 7.54
N ASN A 155 -7.40 7.68 7.77
CA ASN A 155 -7.02 8.86 8.55
C ASN A 155 -6.58 8.41 9.95
N ALA A 156 -5.34 8.71 10.32
CA ALA A 156 -4.73 8.26 11.56
C ALA A 156 -5.54 8.68 12.80
N GLU A 157 -6.21 9.84 12.73
CA GLU A 157 -7.06 10.34 13.83
C GLU A 157 -8.28 9.45 14.11
N ARG A 158 -8.71 8.66 13.12
CA ARG A 158 -9.92 7.83 13.15
C ARG A 158 -9.63 6.34 13.31
N MET A 159 -8.36 5.97 13.42
CA MET A 159 -8.00 4.57 13.67
C MET A 159 -8.49 4.13 15.05
N THR A 160 -8.98 2.91 15.11
CA THR A 160 -9.31 2.22 16.35
C THR A 160 -8.04 1.86 17.11
N ARG A 161 -8.16 1.57 18.41
CA ARG A 161 -7.03 1.11 19.23
C ARG A 161 -6.38 -0.16 18.68
N ASP A 162 -7.16 -1.08 18.13
CA ASP A 162 -6.63 -2.32 17.56
C ASP A 162 -5.83 -2.06 16.28
N GLU A 163 -6.30 -1.16 15.41
CA GLU A 163 -5.56 -0.74 14.22
C GLU A 163 -4.26 -0.02 14.60
N ILE A 164 -4.31 0.87 15.60
CA ILE A 164 -3.11 1.57 16.12
C ILE A 164 -2.09 0.55 16.66
N ASN A 165 -2.53 -0.39 17.49
CA ASN A 165 -1.65 -1.42 18.07
C ASN A 165 -1.00 -2.30 17.00
N GLN A 166 -1.77 -2.73 15.99
CA GLN A 166 -1.24 -3.52 14.86
C GLN A 166 -0.19 -2.74 14.07
N PHE A 167 -0.47 -1.47 13.74
CA PHE A 167 0.47 -0.61 13.04
C PHE A 167 1.76 -0.38 13.85
N LEU A 168 1.64 -0.01 15.13
CA LEU A 168 2.79 0.26 15.99
C LEU A 168 3.65 -1.00 16.23
N ASP A 169 3.03 -2.18 16.40
CA ASP A 169 3.76 -3.43 16.57
C ASP A 169 4.52 -3.81 15.28
N ALA A 170 3.88 -3.69 14.11
CA ALA A 170 4.55 -3.91 12.83
C ALA A 170 5.71 -2.93 12.61
N LEU A 171 5.51 -1.64 12.90
CA LEU A 171 6.54 -0.61 12.80
C LEU A 171 7.72 -0.89 13.75
N ALA A 172 7.43 -1.28 14.99
CA ALA A 172 8.45 -1.64 15.96
C ALA A 172 9.24 -2.90 15.54
N LYS A 173 8.59 -3.86 14.86
CA LYS A 173 9.26 -5.03 14.28
C LYS A 173 10.18 -4.63 13.12
N VAL A 174 9.70 -3.81 12.17
CA VAL A 174 10.50 -3.30 11.06
C VAL A 174 11.74 -2.56 11.56
N HIS A 175 11.59 -1.70 12.56
CA HIS A 175 12.69 -0.98 13.21
C HIS A 175 13.81 -1.88 13.75
N ARG A 176 13.47 -3.12 14.18
CA ARG A 176 14.39 -4.09 14.80
C ARG A 176 14.96 -5.16 13.85
N LEU A 177 14.61 -5.16 12.56
CA LEU A 177 14.85 -6.28 11.64
C LEU A 177 16.31 -6.75 11.53
N GLU A 178 17.30 -5.90 11.73
CA GLU A 178 18.71 -6.31 11.72
C GLU A 178 19.16 -6.94 13.04
N ASN A 179 18.62 -8.13 13.34
CA ASN A 179 19.01 -8.98 14.48
C ASN A 179 18.93 -8.28 15.84
N GLY A 180 17.91 -7.45 16.07
CA GLY A 180 17.70 -6.79 17.35
C GLY A 180 18.67 -5.63 17.62
N ARG A 181 19.36 -5.12 16.59
CA ARG A 181 20.03 -3.81 16.64
C ARG A 181 18.97 -2.73 16.37
N PRO A 182 18.61 -1.89 17.36
CA PRO A 182 17.63 -0.82 17.16
C PRO A 182 18.02 0.09 16.00
N GLY A 183 17.03 0.50 15.19
CA GLY A 183 17.20 1.53 14.16
C GLY A 183 17.54 1.02 12.76
N ARG A 184 18.31 -0.06 12.61
CA ARG A 184 18.92 -0.37 11.31
C ARG A 184 17.98 -0.93 10.23
N GLY A 185 16.90 -1.62 10.61
CA GLY A 185 15.92 -2.10 9.63
C GLY A 185 15.16 -0.95 8.95
N TYR A 186 15.01 0.16 9.67
CA TYR A 186 14.27 1.35 9.25
C TYR A 186 15.17 2.52 8.84
N SER A 187 16.42 2.59 9.32
CA SER A 187 17.33 3.72 9.04
C SER A 187 17.62 3.93 7.56
N LYS A 188 17.58 2.85 6.76
CA LYS A 188 17.68 2.92 5.29
C LYS A 188 16.71 3.92 4.65
N TYR A 189 15.51 4.10 5.22
CA TYR A 189 14.55 5.08 4.72
C TYR A 189 15.07 6.51 4.94
N ALA A 190 15.56 6.81 6.15
CA ALA A 190 16.16 8.10 6.46
C ALA A 190 17.42 8.37 5.62
N GLU A 191 18.31 7.40 5.52
CA GLU A 191 19.57 7.50 4.78
C GLU A 191 19.32 7.69 3.27
N ALA A 192 18.40 6.92 2.68
CA ALA A 192 18.06 7.04 1.27
C ALA A 192 17.42 8.40 0.96
N HIS A 193 16.49 8.86 1.78
CA HIS A 193 15.85 10.16 1.56
C HIS A 193 16.84 11.32 1.76
N GLU A 194 17.68 11.28 2.79
CA GLU A 194 18.72 12.29 3.02
C GLU A 194 19.70 12.37 1.87
N ALA A 195 20.15 11.21 1.36
CA ALA A 195 21.02 11.13 0.20
C ALA A 195 20.35 11.70 -1.05
N ALA A 196 19.08 11.33 -1.32
CA ALA A 196 18.35 11.80 -2.49
C ALA A 196 17.84 13.25 -2.38
N PHE A 197 17.83 13.86 -1.20
CA PHE A 197 17.12 15.10 -0.90
C PHE A 197 17.41 16.23 -1.90
N LEU A 198 18.69 16.40 -2.29
CA LEU A 198 19.13 17.42 -3.24
C LEU A 198 19.19 16.94 -4.70
N TYR A 199 18.82 15.68 -4.96
CA TYR A 199 18.96 14.99 -6.25
C TYR A 199 17.62 14.85 -7.00
N GLY A 200 16.69 15.77 -6.74
CA GLY A 200 15.49 15.97 -7.54
C GLY A 200 14.20 15.38 -6.96
N ILE A 201 14.26 14.77 -5.78
CA ILE A 201 13.05 14.38 -5.05
C ILE A 201 12.40 15.57 -4.31
N HIS A 202 13.07 16.72 -4.21
CA HIS A 202 12.56 17.98 -3.64
C HIS A 202 13.01 19.21 -4.44
N HIS A 203 12.27 20.31 -4.31
CA HIS A 203 12.52 21.60 -4.97
C HIS A 203 13.68 22.41 -4.35
N ALA A 204 14.23 21.96 -3.22
CA ALA A 204 15.15 22.74 -2.40
C ALA A 204 16.51 23.09 -3.06
N SER A 205 16.88 22.48 -4.20
CA SER A 205 18.19 22.65 -4.82
C SER A 205 18.26 23.65 -5.99
N ASP A 206 17.17 24.01 -6.67
CA ASP A 206 17.18 25.01 -7.75
C ASP A 206 15.76 25.52 -8.10
N PRO A 207 15.38 26.77 -7.78
CA PRO A 207 14.08 27.35 -8.13
C PRO A 207 13.76 27.39 -9.63
N ALA A 208 14.75 27.23 -10.51
CA ALA A 208 14.60 27.14 -11.95
C ALA A 208 14.54 25.69 -12.46
N ALA A 209 14.93 24.71 -11.65
CA ALA A 209 14.91 23.31 -12.05
C ALA A 209 13.49 22.74 -12.00
N ARG A 210 13.18 22.00 -13.05
CA ARG A 210 11.96 21.21 -13.16
C ARG A 210 12.23 19.93 -12.35
N PHE A 211 11.52 19.71 -11.24
CA PHE A 211 11.70 18.52 -10.40
C PHE A 211 10.50 17.60 -10.50
N PRO A 212 10.53 16.60 -11.39
CA PRO A 212 9.36 15.80 -11.66
C PRO A 212 9.16 14.68 -10.62
N LEU A 213 10.19 14.34 -9.84
CA LEU A 213 10.16 13.11 -9.03
C LEU A 213 9.38 13.21 -7.72
N PHE A 214 9.16 14.40 -7.15
CA PHE A 214 8.64 14.54 -5.77
C PHE A 214 7.49 13.59 -5.44
N VAL A 215 6.32 13.69 -6.07
CA VAL A 215 5.19 12.80 -5.69
C VAL A 215 5.38 11.34 -6.13
N ALA A 216 5.97 11.09 -7.29
CA ALA A 216 6.14 9.73 -7.81
C ALA A 216 7.14 8.92 -6.98
N TRP A 217 8.28 9.51 -6.64
CA TRP A 217 9.30 8.91 -5.79
C TRP A 217 8.75 8.65 -4.38
N HIS A 218 8.05 9.62 -3.79
CA HIS A 218 7.46 9.44 -2.47
C HIS A 218 6.35 8.38 -2.44
N ARG A 219 5.54 8.21 -3.50
CA ARG A 219 4.58 7.10 -3.59
C ARG A 219 5.29 5.74 -3.54
N ALA A 220 6.36 5.55 -4.33
CA ALA A 220 7.17 4.34 -4.29
C ALA A 220 7.84 4.11 -2.92
N PHE A 221 8.24 5.20 -2.26
CA PHE A 221 8.83 5.18 -0.92
C PHE A 221 7.82 4.72 0.17
N LEU A 222 6.59 5.26 0.13
CA LEU A 222 5.49 4.81 0.99
C LEU A 222 5.18 3.33 0.77
N LEU A 223 5.07 2.90 -0.49
CA LEU A 223 4.81 1.50 -0.84
C LEU A 223 5.89 0.57 -0.30
N SER A 224 7.16 0.96 -0.38
CA SER A 224 8.27 0.15 0.12
C SER A 224 8.13 -0.14 1.62
N LEU A 225 7.85 0.88 2.44
CA LEU A 225 7.59 0.68 3.87
C LEU A 225 6.32 -0.13 4.11
N GLU A 226 5.24 0.17 3.39
CA GLU A 226 3.96 -0.53 3.53
C GLU A 226 4.10 -2.04 3.28
N ARG A 227 4.91 -2.46 2.31
CA ARG A 227 5.18 -3.89 2.07
C ARG A 227 5.98 -4.54 3.20
N GLU A 228 6.93 -3.85 3.80
CA GLU A 228 7.65 -4.39 4.96
C GLU A 228 6.76 -4.50 6.19
N LEU A 229 5.90 -3.51 6.43
CA LEU A 229 4.90 -3.57 7.49
C LEU A 229 3.95 -4.75 7.27
N GLN A 230 3.50 -4.97 6.04
CA GLN A 230 2.62 -6.09 5.68
C GLN A 230 3.30 -7.46 5.75
N ALA A 231 4.62 -7.52 5.54
CA ALA A 231 5.40 -8.73 5.80
C ALA A 231 5.46 -9.07 7.30
N MET A 232 5.33 -8.09 8.19
CA MET A 232 5.24 -8.31 9.64
C MET A 232 3.81 -8.62 10.10
N ASP A 233 2.84 -7.90 9.56
CA ASP A 233 1.42 -8.09 9.82
C ASP A 233 0.61 -7.72 8.57
N PRO A 234 0.04 -8.71 7.86
CA PRO A 234 -0.62 -8.45 6.60
C PRO A 234 -1.93 -7.67 6.74
N ARG A 235 -2.44 -7.42 7.95
CA ARG A 235 -3.57 -6.50 8.17
C ARG A 235 -3.21 -5.03 7.98
N VAL A 236 -1.92 -4.68 8.06
CA VAL A 236 -1.49 -3.29 8.16
C VAL A 236 -1.55 -2.58 6.81
N SER A 237 -2.10 -1.36 6.83
CA SER A 237 -1.93 -0.35 5.80
C SER A 237 -1.34 0.91 6.43
N LEU A 238 -0.59 1.69 5.66
CA LEU A 238 -0.07 2.97 6.13
C LEU A 238 -1.23 3.93 6.42
N PRO A 239 -1.32 4.50 7.63
CA PRO A 239 -2.27 5.58 7.86
C PRO A 239 -1.76 6.89 7.24
N TYR A 240 -2.64 7.87 7.14
CA TYR A 240 -2.27 9.23 6.73
C TYR A 240 -2.69 10.26 7.79
N TRP A 241 -1.89 11.31 7.94
CA TRP A 241 -2.19 12.41 8.86
C TRP A 241 -2.87 13.56 8.10
N ARG A 242 -4.16 13.78 8.37
CA ARG A 242 -4.90 14.97 7.90
C ARG A 242 -4.48 16.24 8.61
N PHE A 243 -3.35 16.81 8.19
CA PHE A 243 -2.81 18.05 8.73
C PHE A 243 -3.59 19.32 8.32
N ASP A 244 -4.74 19.17 7.67
CA ASP A 244 -5.77 20.20 7.52
C ASP A 244 -6.82 20.16 8.64
N GLN A 245 -6.71 19.20 9.57
CA GLN A 245 -7.65 18.94 10.67
C GLN A 245 -6.90 18.71 12.00
N PRO A 246 -7.57 18.90 13.16
CA PRO A 246 -7.01 18.48 14.45
C PRO A 246 -6.74 16.98 14.48
N ALA A 247 -5.65 16.56 15.13
CA ALA A 247 -5.28 15.15 15.27
C ALA A 247 -4.86 14.75 16.71
N PRO A 248 -5.68 14.99 17.75
CA PRO A 248 -5.31 14.70 19.14
C PRO A 248 -5.04 13.22 19.42
N ASN A 249 -5.70 12.27 18.74
CA ASN A 249 -5.41 10.84 18.92
C ASN A 249 -4.03 10.49 18.33
N LEU A 250 -3.70 11.04 17.16
CA LEU A 250 -2.39 10.85 16.52
C LEU A 250 -1.23 11.31 17.41
N PHE A 251 -1.38 12.49 18.01
CA PHE A 251 -0.37 13.09 18.90
C PHE A 251 -0.58 12.71 20.37
N SER A 252 -1.18 11.56 20.64
CA SER A 252 -1.30 11.02 21.99
C SER A 252 -0.09 10.14 22.36
N PRO A 253 0.23 9.97 23.66
CA PRO A 253 1.26 9.02 24.11
C PRO A 253 1.03 7.57 23.66
N ASP A 254 -0.22 7.20 23.38
CA ASP A 254 -0.61 5.85 22.96
C ASP A 254 -0.45 5.62 21.45
N PHE A 255 -0.21 6.67 20.66
CA PHE A 255 -0.01 6.56 19.21
C PHE A 255 1.39 7.03 18.79
N LEU A 256 1.53 8.15 18.05
CA LEU A 256 2.84 8.65 17.62
C LEU A 256 3.52 9.58 18.63
N GLY A 257 2.98 9.66 19.84
CA GLY A 257 3.59 10.36 20.96
C GLY A 257 3.31 11.85 20.97
N ARG A 258 3.47 12.44 22.16
CA ARG A 258 3.26 13.88 22.39
C ARG A 258 4.58 14.57 22.73
N VAL A 259 4.71 15.81 22.33
CA VAL A 259 5.65 16.78 22.86
C VAL A 259 5.19 17.19 24.27
N PRO A 260 6.09 17.24 25.28
CA PRO A 260 5.77 17.78 26.59
C PRO A 260 5.35 19.25 26.49
N GLU A 261 4.57 19.73 27.46
CA GLU A 261 4.18 21.15 27.53
C GLU A 261 5.42 22.06 27.45
N PRO A 262 5.50 23.00 26.48
CA PRO A 262 6.73 23.75 26.21
C PRO A 262 7.18 24.54 27.44
N ARG A 263 8.34 24.20 28.00
CA ARG A 263 8.82 24.82 29.25
C ARG A 263 9.39 26.23 29.04
N SER A 264 9.89 26.55 27.84
CA SER A 264 10.20 27.90 27.35
C SER A 264 11.09 27.79 26.09
N SER A 265 10.77 28.54 25.02
CA SER A 265 11.48 28.57 23.71
C SER A 265 11.28 27.33 22.82
N PRO A 266 11.27 27.47 21.47
CA PRO A 266 11.30 26.32 20.56
C PRO A 266 12.65 25.63 20.67
N VAL A 267 12.68 24.55 21.43
CA VAL A 267 13.79 23.60 21.50
C VAL A 267 13.25 22.22 21.14
N ASP A 268 14.12 21.33 20.70
CA ASP A 268 13.79 19.94 20.47
C ASP A 268 13.46 19.25 21.79
N TYR A 269 12.25 18.70 21.90
CA TYR A 269 11.82 17.91 23.05
C TYR A 269 11.78 16.43 22.67
N GLU A 270 12.26 15.58 23.58
CA GLU A 270 12.00 14.15 23.50
C GLU A 270 10.49 13.89 23.50
N VAL A 271 10.03 13.05 22.58
CA VAL A 271 8.62 12.70 22.45
C VAL A 271 8.21 11.74 23.58
N GLU A 272 7.16 12.09 24.30
CA GLU A 272 6.58 11.28 25.38
C GLU A 272 5.61 10.23 24.82
N PHE A 273 5.82 8.99 25.24
CA PHE A 273 4.98 7.83 24.94
C PHE A 273 4.45 7.18 26.22
N SER A 274 3.34 6.44 26.11
CA SER A 274 2.89 5.59 27.21
C SER A 274 3.83 4.39 27.39
N SER A 275 3.80 3.78 28.58
CA SER A 275 4.69 2.65 28.92
C SER A 275 4.51 1.44 28.00
N ASP A 276 3.29 1.27 27.48
CA ASP A 276 2.90 0.11 26.68
C ASP A 276 3.04 0.38 25.18
N ASN A 277 3.40 1.61 24.79
CA ASN A 277 3.60 1.96 23.39
C ASN A 277 4.81 1.18 22.81
N PRO A 278 4.64 0.39 21.73
CA PRO A 278 5.71 -0.42 21.14
C PRO A 278 6.92 0.37 20.63
N ILE A 279 6.75 1.66 20.32
CA ILE A 279 7.79 2.55 19.81
C ILE A 279 8.28 3.57 20.85
N ARG A 280 7.98 3.37 22.15
CA ARG A 280 8.38 4.33 23.21
C ARG A 280 9.88 4.63 23.33
N SER A 281 10.73 3.74 22.80
CA SER A 281 12.19 3.87 22.80
C SER A 281 12.72 4.07 21.38
N TRP A 282 11.98 4.81 20.55
CA TRP A 282 12.35 5.06 19.17
C TRP A 282 13.64 5.89 19.09
N GLU A 283 14.67 5.29 18.49
CA GLU A 283 15.97 5.89 18.22
C GLU A 283 16.58 5.27 16.97
N MET A 284 17.55 5.94 16.32
CA MET A 284 18.19 5.42 15.10
C MET A 284 19.50 4.66 15.37
N GLY A 285 19.89 4.49 16.64
CA GLY A 285 21.14 3.83 17.03
C GLY A 285 22.39 4.67 16.79
N ASP A 286 22.23 6.00 16.65
CA ASP A 286 23.31 6.97 16.52
C ASP A 286 23.33 7.96 17.69
N SER A 287 24.19 8.99 17.60
CA SER A 287 24.39 9.96 18.70
C SER A 287 23.22 10.94 18.90
N GLU A 288 22.21 10.96 18.02
CA GLU A 288 21.08 11.88 18.15
C GLU A 288 20.12 11.49 19.28
N GLY A 289 20.17 10.22 19.71
CA GLY A 289 19.37 9.71 20.82
C GLY A 289 17.89 9.48 20.45
N PRO A 290 16.96 9.69 21.39
CA PRO A 290 15.54 9.39 21.17
C PRO A 290 14.86 10.38 20.22
N LEU A 291 13.68 10.00 19.73
CA LEU A 291 12.84 10.82 18.86
C LEU A 291 12.57 12.22 19.45
N LYS A 292 12.81 13.28 18.64
CA LYS A 292 12.59 14.68 19.05
C LYS A 292 11.67 15.45 18.12
N ARG A 293 10.82 16.29 18.72
CA ARG A 293 9.90 17.23 18.03
C ARG A 293 9.80 18.54 18.81
N VAL A 294 9.39 19.62 18.15
CA VAL A 294 9.25 20.95 18.79
C VAL A 294 7.80 21.24 19.21
N ARG A 295 6.82 20.72 18.48
CA ARG A 295 5.39 21.04 18.71
C ARG A 295 4.50 19.82 18.60
N ASN A 296 3.42 19.84 19.38
CA ASN A 296 2.28 18.96 19.23
C ASN A 296 1.37 19.43 18.12
N GLY A 297 0.62 18.47 17.58
CA GLY A 297 -0.41 18.79 16.62
C GLY A 297 -1.67 19.48 17.16
N THR A 298 -1.63 20.04 18.37
CA THR A 298 -2.79 20.67 19.01
C THR A 298 -2.41 21.79 19.99
N MET A 299 -3.27 22.82 19.96
CA MET A 299 -3.48 23.96 20.87
C MET A 299 -2.52 25.17 20.82
N THR A 300 -3.11 26.34 20.58
CA THR A 300 -2.54 27.62 21.08
C THR A 300 -2.68 27.69 22.59
N ARG A 301 -1.91 28.59 23.20
CA ARG A 301 -1.99 28.93 24.63
C ARG A 301 -3.39 29.37 25.09
N ASP A 302 -4.28 29.69 24.14
CA ASP A 302 -5.64 30.22 24.34
C ASP A 302 -6.75 29.22 23.95
N GLY A 303 -6.43 27.94 23.70
CA GLY A 303 -7.42 26.90 23.43
C GLY A 303 -7.97 26.85 22.00
N GLY A 304 -7.37 27.57 21.05
CA GLY A 304 -7.69 27.48 19.61
C GLY A 304 -6.93 26.33 18.93
N VAL A 305 -7.57 25.68 17.94
CA VAL A 305 -6.92 24.67 17.09
C VAL A 305 -6.15 25.38 15.97
N ILE A 306 -4.83 25.17 15.91
CA ILE A 306 -4.03 25.47 14.71
C ILE A 306 -3.75 24.15 14.01
N THR A 307 -4.02 24.09 12.71
CA THR A 307 -3.59 23.02 11.81
C THR A 307 -2.43 23.54 10.95
N PRO A 308 -1.48 22.69 10.51
CA PRO A 308 -0.39 23.11 9.62
C PRO A 308 -0.87 23.79 8.35
N VAL A 309 -2.01 23.34 7.85
CA VAL A 309 -2.59 23.77 6.60
C VAL A 309 -4.06 24.12 6.82
N SER A 310 -4.54 25.18 6.15
CA SER A 310 -5.97 25.50 6.13
C SER A 310 -6.71 24.55 5.18
N THR A 311 -7.95 24.17 5.49
CA THR A 311 -8.79 23.36 4.57
C THR A 311 -8.93 23.99 3.18
N ASN A 312 -8.94 25.32 3.09
CA ASN A 312 -8.95 26.06 1.82
C ASN A 312 -7.71 25.78 0.96
N THR A 313 -6.56 25.50 1.56
CA THR A 313 -5.35 25.14 0.80
C THR A 313 -5.53 23.79 0.10
N LEU A 314 -6.14 22.81 0.78
CA LEU A 314 -6.43 21.50 0.20
C LEU A 314 -7.45 21.62 -0.95
N GLU A 315 -8.54 22.36 -0.74
CA GLU A 315 -9.52 22.63 -1.79
C GLU A 315 -8.90 23.33 -3.01
N ARG A 316 -7.99 24.28 -2.79
CA ARG A 316 -7.27 24.93 -3.90
C ARG A 316 -6.38 23.97 -4.67
N LEU A 317 -5.75 22.99 -4.00
CA LEU A 317 -4.93 21.96 -4.67
C LEU A 317 -5.81 21.03 -5.52
N PHE A 318 -6.94 20.59 -4.96
CA PHE A 318 -7.87 19.71 -5.67
C PHE A 318 -8.51 20.37 -6.90
N ASN A 319 -8.65 21.70 -6.88
CA ASN A 319 -9.23 22.47 -7.98
C ASN A 319 -8.17 23.07 -8.92
N ILE A 320 -6.91 22.62 -8.87
CA ILE A 320 -5.92 23.00 -9.90
C ILE A 320 -6.40 22.47 -11.26
N PRO A 321 -6.64 23.34 -12.27
CA PRO A 321 -7.26 22.95 -13.54
C PRO A 321 -6.48 21.90 -14.35
N ILE A 322 -7.20 21.13 -15.18
CA ILE A 322 -6.69 20.07 -16.07
C ILE A 322 -5.61 20.52 -17.07
N ASN A 323 -5.61 21.80 -17.44
CA ASN A 323 -4.64 22.43 -18.34
C ASN A 323 -3.43 23.02 -17.61
N SER A 324 -3.34 22.86 -16.29
CA SER A 324 -2.12 23.16 -15.55
C SER A 324 -1.07 22.10 -15.89
N ASP A 325 0.17 22.52 -16.03
CA ASP A 325 1.27 21.58 -16.19
C ASP A 325 1.50 20.77 -14.89
N TYR A 326 2.05 19.57 -15.04
CA TYR A 326 2.43 18.74 -13.90
C TYR A 326 3.36 19.48 -12.93
N VAL A 327 4.21 20.36 -13.46
CA VAL A 327 5.14 21.21 -12.70
C VAL A 327 4.39 22.06 -11.67
N GLY A 328 3.29 22.71 -12.06
CA GLY A 328 2.49 23.55 -11.17
C GLY A 328 1.83 22.76 -10.04
N VAL A 329 1.29 21.57 -10.33
CA VAL A 329 0.65 20.71 -9.32
C VAL A 329 1.69 20.14 -8.36
N ASN A 330 2.78 19.60 -8.90
CA ASN A 330 3.86 19.02 -8.11
C ASN A 330 4.51 20.05 -7.18
N GLY A 331 4.80 21.26 -7.71
CA GLY A 331 5.34 22.35 -6.90
C GLY A 331 4.34 22.90 -5.87
N ALA A 332 3.04 22.91 -6.17
CA ALA A 332 2.02 23.31 -5.20
C ALA A 332 1.89 22.29 -4.06
N LEU A 333 1.92 20.99 -4.38
CA LEU A 333 1.93 19.92 -3.38
C LEU A 333 3.15 20.04 -2.46
N GLU A 334 4.35 20.27 -3.00
CA GLU A 334 5.54 20.43 -2.16
C GLU A 334 5.49 21.72 -1.33
N ALA A 335 5.38 22.88 -1.99
CA ALA A 335 5.59 24.17 -1.34
C ALA A 335 4.42 24.61 -0.44
N ARG A 336 3.18 24.31 -0.83
CA ARG A 336 1.97 24.84 -0.17
C ARG A 336 1.30 23.83 0.76
N TYR A 337 1.55 22.54 0.55
CA TYR A 337 0.91 21.47 1.31
C TYR A 337 1.90 20.73 2.21
N HIS A 338 2.94 20.13 1.61
CA HIS A 338 3.93 19.29 2.29
C HIS A 338 4.86 20.07 3.23
N ASN A 339 5.42 21.21 2.79
CA ASN A 339 6.43 21.94 3.59
C ASN A 339 5.89 22.47 4.93
N GLN A 340 4.57 22.69 5.02
CA GLN A 340 3.92 23.27 6.19
C GLN A 340 3.95 22.35 7.43
N PRO A 341 3.48 21.08 7.37
CA PRO A 341 3.57 20.15 8.49
C PRO A 341 5.01 19.84 8.91
N HIS A 342 5.98 19.75 7.98
CA HIS A 342 7.41 19.63 8.32
C HIS A 342 7.88 20.82 9.16
N SER A 343 7.60 22.05 8.70
CA SER A 343 7.95 23.30 9.40
C SER A 343 7.23 23.47 10.74
N TRP A 344 6.09 22.83 10.90
CA TRP A 344 5.27 22.90 12.10
C TRP A 344 5.76 21.98 13.20
N ILE A 345 6.06 20.72 12.89
CA ILE A 345 6.56 19.75 13.88
C ILE A 345 8.02 20.01 14.23
N GLN A 346 8.85 20.35 13.23
CA GLN A 346 10.30 20.53 13.35
C GLN A 346 10.99 19.32 14.00
N GLY A 347 12.09 19.53 14.73
CA GLY A 347 12.90 18.47 15.30
C GLY A 347 13.40 17.52 14.21
N TRP A 348 13.22 16.22 14.42
CA TRP A 348 13.63 15.22 13.44
C TRP A 348 12.93 15.38 12.09
N LEU A 349 11.72 15.95 12.04
CA LEU A 349 10.99 16.18 10.79
C LEU A 349 11.48 17.40 9.97
N ALA A 350 12.46 18.18 10.45
CA ALA A 350 12.80 19.46 9.83
C ALA A 350 13.77 19.38 8.63
N SER A 351 14.40 18.22 8.37
CA SER A 351 15.55 18.10 7.46
C SER A 351 15.34 17.04 6.38
N GLY A 352 16.35 16.86 5.52
CA GLY A 352 16.41 15.75 4.57
C GLY A 352 16.47 14.38 5.24
N SER A 353 16.81 14.28 6.52
CA SER A 353 16.72 13.04 7.29
C SER A 353 15.37 12.89 8.02
N SER A 354 14.35 13.64 7.60
CA SER A 354 13.01 13.60 8.21
C SER A 354 12.33 12.24 8.32
N PRO A 355 12.59 11.22 7.48
CA PRO A 355 12.02 9.89 7.70
C PRO A 355 12.44 9.22 9.01
N ARG A 356 13.46 9.73 9.72
CA ARG A 356 13.82 9.26 11.07
C ARG A 356 12.64 9.32 12.05
N ASP A 357 11.72 10.25 11.84
CA ASP A 357 10.44 10.31 12.55
C ASP A 357 9.37 9.51 11.77
N PRO A 358 8.73 8.48 12.38
CA PRO A 358 7.65 7.74 11.74
C PRO A 358 6.48 8.58 11.23
N LEU A 359 6.26 9.77 11.80
CA LEU A 359 5.23 10.71 11.36
C LEU A 359 5.46 11.17 9.91
N PHE A 360 6.69 11.09 9.38
CA PHE A 360 7.03 11.34 7.98
C PHE A 360 6.12 10.56 7.03
N PHE A 361 5.95 9.25 7.28
CA PHE A 361 5.20 8.39 6.38
C PHE A 361 3.71 8.71 6.38
N LEU A 362 3.16 9.12 7.52
CA LEU A 362 1.76 9.56 7.62
C LEU A 362 1.53 10.91 6.94
N LEU A 363 2.51 11.82 7.07
CA LEU A 363 2.51 13.12 6.39
C LEU A 363 2.54 12.92 4.87
N HIS A 364 3.50 12.14 4.37
CA HIS A 364 3.62 11.88 2.93
C HIS A 364 2.48 11.02 2.38
N ALA A 365 1.88 10.13 3.17
CA ALA A 365 0.65 9.43 2.77
C ALA A 365 -0.52 10.41 2.55
N ASN A 366 -0.59 11.52 3.29
CA ASN A 366 -1.60 12.55 3.03
C ASN A 366 -1.25 13.44 1.82
N VAL A 367 0.04 13.63 1.51
CA VAL A 367 0.48 14.27 0.26
C VAL A 367 0.11 13.40 -0.94
N ASP A 368 0.37 12.10 -0.86
CA ASP A 368 0.01 11.12 -1.89
C ASP A 368 -1.50 10.99 -2.06
N ARG A 369 -2.25 11.00 -0.95
CA ARG A 369 -3.72 11.11 -0.96
C ARG A 369 -4.15 12.36 -1.72
N ALA A 370 -3.55 13.51 -1.45
CA ALA A 370 -3.94 14.75 -2.12
C ALA A 370 -3.67 14.70 -3.62
N TRP A 371 -2.57 14.06 -4.04
CA TRP A 371 -2.31 13.80 -5.46
C TRP A 371 -3.36 12.86 -6.07
N ALA A 372 -3.71 11.76 -5.40
CA ALA A 372 -4.74 10.82 -5.87
C ALA A 372 -6.11 11.50 -6.09
N HIS A 373 -6.53 12.38 -5.19
CA HIS A 373 -7.75 13.20 -5.33
C HIS A 373 -7.67 14.13 -6.54
N TRP A 374 -6.53 14.80 -6.75
CA TRP A 374 -6.34 15.63 -7.94
C TRP A 374 -6.38 14.80 -9.24
N GLN A 375 -5.74 13.62 -9.25
CA GLN A 375 -5.77 12.71 -10.40
C GLN A 375 -7.20 12.27 -10.72
N ALA A 376 -7.98 11.90 -9.70
CA ALA A 376 -9.39 11.51 -9.83
C ALA A 376 -10.25 12.63 -10.45
N ARG A 377 -10.15 13.85 -9.92
CA ARG A 377 -10.92 15.01 -10.42
C ARG A 377 -10.55 15.43 -11.85
N ASN A 378 -9.31 15.19 -12.28
CA ASN A 378 -8.79 15.67 -13.57
C ASN A 378 -8.55 14.56 -14.61
N GLY A 379 -8.79 13.30 -14.28
CA GLY A 379 -8.53 12.16 -15.18
C GLY A 379 -7.04 11.94 -15.49
N LYS A 380 -6.14 12.28 -14.56
CA LYS A 380 -4.68 12.29 -14.78
C LYS A 380 -4.02 10.99 -14.34
N PHE A 381 -4.36 9.92 -15.05
CA PHE A 381 -3.88 8.56 -14.80
C PHE A 381 -3.11 7.97 -15.99
N ASP A 382 -2.60 8.75 -16.94
CA ASP A 382 -1.89 8.18 -18.10
C ASP A 382 -0.47 7.70 -17.71
N PRO A 383 -0.20 6.38 -17.64
CA PRO A 383 1.10 5.86 -17.24
C PRO A 383 1.98 5.57 -18.46
N THR A 384 1.62 6.03 -19.68
CA THR A 384 2.45 5.83 -20.88
C THR A 384 3.80 6.52 -20.80
N GLY A 385 3.91 7.53 -19.93
CA GLY A 385 5.03 8.43 -19.88
C GLY A 385 5.14 9.34 -21.10
N THR A 386 4.05 9.56 -21.85
CA THR A 386 4.06 10.48 -23.01
C THR A 386 3.30 11.78 -22.78
N ASP A 387 2.49 11.85 -21.71
CA ASP A 387 1.70 13.03 -21.38
C ASP A 387 2.41 13.91 -20.35
N GLU A 388 3.00 15.03 -20.82
CA GLU A 388 3.70 16.01 -19.97
C GLU A 388 2.80 16.68 -18.92
N SER A 389 1.48 16.69 -19.15
CA SER A 389 0.51 17.21 -18.17
C SER A 389 0.24 16.23 -17.03
N THR A 390 0.60 14.96 -17.20
CA THR A 390 0.53 13.92 -16.17
C THR A 390 1.89 13.68 -15.52
N TYR A 391 3.00 13.88 -16.24
CA TYR A 391 4.36 13.85 -15.70
C TYR A 391 5.35 14.63 -16.59
N SER A 392 6.04 15.63 -16.05
CA SER A 392 6.75 16.63 -16.88
C SER A 392 8.04 16.17 -17.57
N ALA A 393 8.55 14.98 -17.24
CA ALA A 393 9.73 14.39 -17.89
C ALA A 393 9.33 13.09 -18.62
N PRO A 394 8.81 13.19 -19.86
CA PRO A 394 8.23 12.05 -20.56
C PRO A 394 9.32 11.13 -21.14
N GLY A 395 8.97 9.86 -21.39
CA GLY A 395 9.81 8.91 -22.10
C GLY A 395 10.97 8.36 -21.27
N GLU A 396 12.04 8.02 -21.96
CA GLU A 396 13.32 7.56 -21.39
C GLU A 396 14.34 8.69 -21.42
N TYR A 397 15.38 8.58 -20.58
CA TYR A 397 16.51 9.49 -20.59
C TYR A 397 17.05 9.74 -22.02
N PRO A 398 17.13 11.00 -22.49
CA PRO A 398 17.39 11.31 -23.89
C PRO A 398 18.88 11.29 -24.28
N GLY A 399 19.78 11.03 -23.32
CA GLY A 399 21.22 11.01 -23.52
C GLY A 399 21.93 12.30 -23.06
N GLU A 400 23.23 12.17 -22.81
CA GLU A 400 24.09 13.20 -22.21
C GLU A 400 24.31 14.44 -23.10
N THR A 401 24.13 14.30 -24.41
CA THR A 401 24.39 15.38 -25.38
C THR A 401 23.27 16.41 -25.48
N ILE A 402 22.13 16.18 -24.82
CA ILE A 402 20.99 17.10 -24.80
C ILE A 402 21.22 18.14 -23.69
N PRO A 403 21.34 19.45 -24.03
CA PRO A 403 21.40 20.51 -23.04
C PRO A 403 20.08 20.63 -22.27
N ASP A 404 20.13 21.06 -21.01
CA ASP A 404 18.97 21.37 -20.16
C ASP A 404 18.00 20.19 -19.91
N ARG A 405 18.54 18.96 -19.93
CA ARG A 405 17.82 17.72 -19.61
C ARG A 405 17.64 17.53 -18.10
N PHE A 406 16.70 16.66 -17.71
CA PHE A 406 16.59 16.19 -16.34
C PHE A 406 17.67 15.16 -16.01
N ARG A 407 17.91 14.92 -14.71
CA ARG A 407 18.78 13.84 -14.23
C ARG A 407 18.28 12.48 -14.71
N LYS A 408 19.17 11.61 -15.19
CA LYS A 408 18.84 10.21 -15.50
C LYS A 408 18.21 9.52 -14.29
N GLY A 409 17.10 8.82 -14.48
CA GLY A 409 16.28 8.32 -13.37
C GLY A 409 15.06 9.20 -13.06
N SER A 410 15.00 10.42 -13.63
CA SER A 410 13.87 11.34 -13.48
C SER A 410 12.85 11.21 -14.60
N TYR A 411 13.16 10.54 -15.70
CA TYR A 411 12.22 10.39 -16.82
C TYR A 411 11.21 9.29 -16.55
N ALA A 412 10.02 9.42 -17.14
CA ALA A 412 8.85 8.60 -16.82
C ALA A 412 9.12 7.09 -16.90
N LYS A 413 9.96 6.65 -17.84
CA LYS A 413 10.30 5.24 -18.06
C LYS A 413 11.64 4.82 -17.45
N ASP A 414 12.39 5.76 -16.89
CA ASP A 414 13.61 5.42 -16.18
C ASP A 414 13.26 4.75 -14.85
N THR A 415 14.10 3.81 -14.41
CA THR A 415 14.00 3.25 -13.07
C THR A 415 14.52 4.26 -12.05
N MET A 416 13.81 4.41 -10.93
CA MET A 416 14.15 5.38 -9.89
C MET A 416 15.23 4.83 -8.95
N TRP A 417 16.15 5.71 -8.55
CA TRP A 417 17.03 5.48 -7.42
C TRP A 417 16.23 5.55 -6.10
N PRO A 418 16.53 4.73 -5.07
CA PRO A 418 17.63 3.76 -4.98
C PRO A 418 17.28 2.34 -5.44
N TRP A 419 16.04 2.08 -5.86
CA TRP A 419 15.59 0.73 -6.21
C TRP A 419 16.32 0.14 -7.42
N ASN A 420 16.79 0.98 -8.34
CA ASN A 420 17.58 0.55 -9.49
C ASN A 420 19.03 0.16 -9.14
N ARG A 421 19.46 0.40 -7.89
CA ARG A 421 20.83 0.15 -7.39
C ARG A 421 21.92 0.81 -8.24
N ALA A 422 21.59 1.85 -9.01
CA ALA A 422 22.59 2.69 -9.65
C ALA A 422 23.26 3.54 -8.57
N ASP A 423 24.59 3.55 -8.49
CA ASP A 423 25.34 4.33 -7.51
C ASP A 423 26.54 5.03 -8.15
N GLY A 424 26.91 6.19 -7.61
CA GLY A 424 28.14 6.91 -7.97
C GLY A 424 28.23 7.37 -9.42
N ASP A 425 29.48 7.58 -9.86
CA ASP A 425 29.84 7.89 -11.24
C ASP A 425 29.53 6.67 -12.13
N GLN A 426 28.51 6.80 -12.97
CA GLN A 426 28.11 5.75 -13.92
C GLN A 426 29.04 5.69 -15.15
N GLY A 427 30.27 6.22 -15.03
CA GLY A 427 31.25 6.34 -16.09
C GLY A 427 30.98 7.54 -17.01
N THR A 428 30.21 8.52 -16.55
CA THR A 428 29.75 9.68 -17.32
C THR A 428 30.37 10.96 -16.77
N PRO A 429 30.95 11.85 -17.59
CA PRO A 429 31.53 13.12 -17.11
C PRO A 429 30.53 14.11 -16.49
N ASP A 430 29.24 13.77 -16.44
CA ASP A 430 28.15 14.67 -16.10
C ASP A 430 27.50 14.31 -14.76
N ALA A 431 27.62 15.21 -13.78
CA ALA A 431 27.04 15.07 -12.45
C ALA A 431 25.49 15.00 -12.45
N LEU A 432 24.82 15.30 -13.58
CA LEU A 432 23.39 15.08 -13.78
C LEU A 432 23.02 13.60 -14.02
N ASP A 433 24.00 12.72 -14.20
CA ASP A 433 23.76 11.28 -14.40
C ASP A 433 24.07 10.46 -13.13
N ASP A 434 24.78 11.07 -12.19
CA ASP A 434 25.28 10.41 -10.97
C ASP A 434 24.30 10.54 -9.80
N TRP A 435 23.94 9.41 -9.20
CA TRP A 435 23.19 9.37 -7.94
C TRP A 435 24.14 9.29 -6.74
N PRO A 436 23.69 9.64 -5.52
CA PRO A 436 24.51 9.51 -4.32
C PRO A 436 25.14 8.13 -4.22
N THR A 437 26.38 8.10 -3.71
CA THR A 437 27.07 6.84 -3.44
C THR A 437 26.39 6.13 -2.27
N GLY A 438 25.80 4.96 -2.52
CA GLY A 438 25.08 4.19 -1.51
C GLY A 438 24.17 3.15 -2.12
N SER A 439 24.24 1.92 -1.62
CA SER A 439 23.32 0.84 -1.99
C SER A 439 22.32 0.65 -0.86
N PHE A 440 21.05 0.87 -1.15
CA PHE A 440 19.95 0.65 -0.21
C PHE A 440 19.11 -0.53 -0.68
N GLU A 441 18.95 -1.55 0.16
CA GLU A 441 18.01 -2.63 -0.12
C GLU A 441 16.59 -2.16 0.18
N MET A 442 16.03 -1.41 -0.77
CA MET A 442 14.64 -1.00 -0.73
C MET A 442 13.74 -2.12 -1.26
N PRO A 443 12.69 -2.52 -0.52
CA PRO A 443 11.65 -3.40 -1.02
C PRO A 443 11.09 -2.89 -2.35
N LEU A 444 10.79 -3.81 -3.27
CA LEU A 444 10.09 -3.44 -4.50
C LEU A 444 8.68 -2.95 -4.14
N ALA A 445 8.29 -1.81 -4.70
CA ALA A 445 7.05 -1.10 -4.37
C ALA A 445 5.76 -1.80 -4.87
N HIS A 446 5.88 -2.80 -5.77
CA HIS A 446 4.72 -3.42 -6.42
C HIS A 446 4.12 -4.54 -5.56
N GLY A 447 2.87 -4.35 -5.14
CA GLY A 447 2.10 -5.28 -4.32
C GLY A 447 1.48 -6.47 -5.07
N THR A 448 2.01 -6.86 -6.24
CA THR A 448 1.55 -8.04 -6.97
C THR A 448 2.69 -9.03 -7.11
N ALA A 449 2.40 -10.31 -6.82
CA ALA A 449 3.36 -11.40 -7.01
C ALA A 449 3.92 -11.37 -8.45
N GLY A 450 5.24 -11.30 -8.59
CA GLY A 450 5.93 -11.47 -9.87
C GLY A 450 6.50 -10.22 -10.55
N VAL A 451 6.35 -9.02 -9.98
CA VAL A 451 6.94 -7.79 -10.55
C VAL A 451 8.29 -7.52 -9.87
N ALA A 452 9.34 -8.13 -10.43
CA ALA A 452 10.72 -8.03 -9.95
C ALA A 452 11.46 -6.76 -10.43
N SER A 453 10.74 -5.75 -10.95
CA SER A 453 11.34 -4.58 -11.57
C SER A 453 11.35 -3.37 -10.63
N PRO A 454 12.42 -2.57 -10.59
CA PRO A 454 12.44 -1.29 -9.90
C PRO A 454 11.30 -0.35 -10.40
N PRO A 455 10.70 0.46 -9.52
CA PRO A 455 9.65 1.41 -9.91
C PRO A 455 10.20 2.48 -10.84
N THR A 456 9.36 2.89 -11.79
CA THR A 456 9.56 4.07 -12.65
C THR A 456 8.53 5.14 -12.31
N PRO A 457 8.75 6.45 -12.60
CA PRO A 457 7.73 7.45 -12.33
C PRO A 457 6.38 7.15 -13.02
N ALA A 458 6.42 6.65 -14.27
CA ALA A 458 5.23 6.23 -15.00
C ALA A 458 4.41 5.15 -14.27
N SER A 459 5.10 4.18 -13.67
CA SER A 459 4.45 3.11 -12.90
C SER A 459 3.77 3.62 -11.61
N GLN A 460 4.06 4.85 -11.19
CA GLN A 460 3.47 5.46 -10.00
C GLN A 460 2.23 6.31 -10.30
N ILE A 461 1.96 6.61 -11.56
CA ILE A 461 0.86 7.50 -11.97
C ILE A 461 -0.49 6.78 -11.84
N ASP A 462 -0.64 5.62 -12.49
CA ASP A 462 -1.91 4.88 -12.52
C ASP A 462 -1.98 3.83 -11.39
N PHE A 463 -2.01 4.30 -10.14
CA PHE A 463 -1.92 3.43 -8.95
C PHE A 463 -3.11 2.46 -8.78
N LEU A 464 -4.26 2.81 -9.37
CA LEU A 464 -5.47 1.98 -9.41
C LEU A 464 -5.59 1.16 -10.69
N ASP A 465 -4.65 1.33 -11.63
CA ASP A 465 -4.64 0.63 -12.90
C ASP A 465 -5.99 0.85 -13.65
N ILE A 466 -6.36 2.11 -13.88
CA ILE A 466 -7.60 2.51 -14.54
C ILE A 466 -7.47 2.41 -16.07
N HIS A 467 -6.27 2.63 -16.63
CA HIS A 467 -6.08 2.80 -18.07
C HIS A 467 -5.55 1.58 -18.83
N GLY A 468 -5.32 0.44 -18.18
CA GLY A 468 -4.85 -0.77 -18.89
C GLY A 468 -3.34 -0.90 -19.00
N LYS A 469 -2.59 0.12 -18.57
CA LYS A 469 -1.21 0.34 -19.04
C LYS A 469 -0.16 0.27 -17.92
N GLY A 470 -0.58 0.12 -16.66
CA GLY A 470 0.28 0.03 -15.50
C GLY A 470 0.08 -1.26 -14.72
N LEU A 471 0.40 -1.19 -13.43
CA LEU A 471 0.12 -2.23 -12.46
C LEU A 471 -0.58 -1.59 -11.27
N ALA A 472 -1.66 -2.24 -10.86
CA ALA A 472 -2.34 -2.00 -9.60
C ALA A 472 -1.35 -1.97 -8.43
N HIS A 473 -1.40 -0.93 -7.62
CA HIS A 473 -0.60 -0.88 -6.40
C HIS A 473 -1.26 -1.63 -5.26
N GLY A 474 -2.57 -1.90 -5.32
CA GLY A 474 -3.30 -2.52 -4.22
C GLY A 474 -3.33 -1.61 -2.98
N VAL A 475 -3.43 -0.30 -3.20
CA VAL A 475 -3.51 0.74 -2.18
C VAL A 475 -4.68 1.65 -2.54
N CYS A 476 -5.47 2.00 -1.54
CA CYS A 476 -6.61 2.90 -1.66
C CYS A 476 -6.71 3.79 -0.41
N TYR A 477 -7.45 4.89 -0.51
CA TYR A 477 -7.71 5.82 0.61
C TYR A 477 -9.15 5.65 1.11
N ASP A 478 -9.35 5.73 2.42
CA ASP A 478 -10.69 5.60 3.04
C ASP A 478 -11.71 6.66 2.56
N ASP A 479 -11.25 7.75 1.93
CA ASP A 479 -12.08 8.85 1.46
C ASP A 479 -12.06 9.12 -0.04
N LEU A 480 -11.55 8.17 -0.85
CA LEU A 480 -11.58 8.22 -2.31
C LEU A 480 -11.96 6.85 -2.86
N ASP A 481 -13.12 6.72 -3.50
CA ASP A 481 -13.57 5.45 -4.09
C ASP A 481 -12.86 5.14 -5.43
N PHE A 482 -13.13 3.95 -5.98
CA PHE A 482 -12.57 3.55 -7.27
C PHE A 482 -13.13 4.35 -8.46
N GLU A 483 -14.32 4.95 -8.36
CA GLU A 483 -14.87 5.80 -9.42
C GLU A 483 -14.28 7.21 -9.39
N GLY A 484 -13.49 7.53 -8.36
CA GLY A 484 -12.86 8.83 -8.14
C GLY A 484 -13.75 9.81 -7.37
N HIS A 485 -14.82 9.32 -6.72
CA HIS A 485 -15.68 10.14 -5.86
C HIS A 485 -15.12 10.20 -4.44
N GLU A 486 -15.25 11.37 -3.83
CA GLU A 486 -14.96 11.53 -2.41
C GLU A 486 -16.00 10.78 -1.58
N ILE A 487 -15.52 9.87 -0.74
CA ILE A 487 -16.39 9.16 0.19
C ILE A 487 -16.51 10.03 1.43
N LEU A 488 -17.74 10.47 1.74
CA LEU A 488 -18.03 11.08 3.03
C LEU A 488 -17.91 10.00 4.10
N VAL A 489 -16.73 9.89 4.70
CA VAL A 489 -16.52 9.04 5.86
C VAL A 489 -17.29 9.70 7.02
N THR A 490 -18.53 9.26 7.24
CA THR A 490 -19.39 9.80 8.31
C THR A 490 -18.67 9.62 9.65
N PRO A 491 -18.56 10.65 10.50
CA PRO A 491 -17.76 10.64 11.73
C PRO A 491 -17.92 9.40 12.59
#